data_AF-A0A813YNG6-F1
#
_entry.id   AF-A0A813YNG6-F1
#
_cell.length_a   1.000
_cell.length_b   1.000
_cell.length_c   1.000
_cell.angle_alpha   90.00
_cell.angle_beta   90.00
_cell.angle_gamma   90.00
#
_symmetry.space_group_name_H-M   'P 1'
#
loop_
_entity.id
_entity.type
_entity.pdbx_description
1 polymer ?
#
loop_
_entity_poly.entity_id
_entity_poly.type
_entity_poly.pdbx_seq_one_letter_code
_entity_poly.pdbx_strand_id
1 'polypeptide(L)'
;DVNSQPYGLKEIEQGATNRLNNLLKLITPDDQSAWFVSIENGVVLDADTRKMIDIAYVVVKHGENVYAEWSNPIELCPSLQFLEEESSYDQWLERYRSIIMPIIYRGEDLYSYYSDGQRTRQGEIEIALISILRKSIQC
;
A
#
# COMPACT_ATOMS: atom_id res chain seq x y z
N ASP A 1 -11.34 9.64 -3.62
CA ASP A 1 -10.80 10.79 -4.36
C ASP A 1 -9.29 10.68 -4.58
N VAL A 2 -8.83 9.52 -5.04
CA VAL A 2 -7.49 9.26 -5.60
C VAL A 2 -7.66 8.17 -6.67
N ASN A 3 -6.64 7.90 -7.48
CA ASN A 3 -6.72 6.81 -8.46
C ASN A 3 -6.93 5.46 -7.76
N SER A 4 -7.55 4.50 -8.47
CA SER A 4 -7.81 3.15 -7.93
C SER A 4 -6.52 2.40 -7.59
N GLN A 5 -5.41 2.79 -8.23
CA GLN A 5 -4.06 2.34 -7.93
C GLN A 5 -3.16 3.59 -7.77
N PRO A 6 -2.98 4.09 -6.55
CA PRO A 6 -2.19 5.29 -6.28
C PRO A 6 -0.71 5.14 -6.68
N TYR A 7 -0.13 6.24 -7.19
CA TYR A 7 1.27 6.31 -7.56
C TYR A 7 2.02 7.36 -6.73
N GLY A 8 3.09 6.91 -6.07
CA GLY A 8 3.90 7.75 -5.19
C GLY A 8 3.32 7.89 -3.77
N LEU A 9 4.22 8.16 -2.82
CA LEU A 9 3.92 8.06 -1.39
C LEU A 9 2.74 8.95 -0.96
N LYS A 10 2.70 10.20 -1.44
CA LYS A 10 1.65 11.17 -1.08
C LYS A 10 0.25 10.71 -1.52
N GLU A 11 0.12 10.13 -2.71
CA GLU A 11 -1.18 9.68 -3.20
C GLU A 11 -1.67 8.46 -2.42
N ILE A 12 -0.74 7.55 -2.06
CA ILE A 12 -1.04 6.36 -1.26
C ILE A 12 -1.52 6.76 0.15
N GLU A 13 -0.78 7.64 0.84
CA GLU A 13 -1.17 8.15 2.17
C GLU A 13 -2.54 8.85 2.14
N GLN A 14 -2.75 9.69 1.13
CA GLN A 14 -4.01 10.40 0.94
C GLN A 14 -5.17 9.43 0.66
N GLY A 15 -4.95 8.38 -0.14
CA GLY A 15 -5.93 7.33 -0.42
C GLY A 15 -6.40 6.61 0.84
N ALA A 16 -5.44 6.09 1.61
CA ALA A 16 -5.72 5.41 2.88
C ALA A 16 -6.47 6.31 3.86
N THR A 17 -6.03 7.57 4.00
CA THR A 17 -6.63 8.56 4.90
C THR A 17 -8.05 8.93 4.47
N ASN A 18 -8.28 9.12 3.17
CA ASN A 18 -9.60 9.40 2.62
C ASN A 18 -10.57 8.25 2.88
N ARG A 19 -10.13 7.00 2.68
CA ARG A 19 -10.94 5.81 2.98
C ARG A 19 -11.29 5.72 4.45
N LEU A 20 -10.32 5.96 5.35
CA LEU A 20 -10.56 5.97 6.79
C LEU A 20 -11.57 7.06 7.18
N ASN A 21 -11.39 8.29 6.70
CA ASN A 21 -12.30 9.40 6.99
C ASN A 21 -13.71 9.14 6.45
N ASN A 22 -13.84 8.52 5.28
CA ASN A 22 -15.13 8.17 4.72
C ASN A 22 -15.81 7.04 5.50
N LEU A 23 -15.05 6.03 5.94
CA LEU A 23 -15.56 4.99 6.85
C LEU A 23 -16.12 5.61 8.13
N LEU A 24 -15.40 6.55 8.74
CA LEU A 24 -15.81 7.23 9.97
C LEU A 24 -17.04 8.13 9.80
N LYS A 25 -17.33 8.63 8.60
CA LYS A 25 -18.58 9.36 8.32
C LYS A 25 -19.80 8.43 8.26
N LEU A 26 -19.59 7.15 7.96
CA LEU A 26 -20.65 6.15 7.80
C LEU A 26 -20.98 5.44 9.12
N ILE A 27 -20.11 5.57 10.12
CA ILE A 27 -20.24 4.90 11.41
C ILE A 27 -20.52 5.95 12.48
N THR A 28 -21.60 5.78 13.23
CA THR A 28 -21.90 6.63 14.38
C THR A 28 -20.90 6.29 15.49
N PRO A 29 -20.06 7.23 15.95
CA PRO A 29 -18.98 6.94 16.88
C PRO A 29 -19.51 6.84 18.32
N ASP A 30 -20.40 5.89 18.58
CA ASP A 30 -20.85 5.58 19.95
C ASP A 30 -19.94 4.54 20.62
N ASP A 31 -19.12 3.83 19.84
CA ASP A 31 -18.20 2.82 20.37
C ASP A 31 -16.74 3.29 20.31
N GLN A 32 -16.28 3.89 21.42
CA GLN A 32 -14.89 4.31 21.59
C GLN A 32 -13.90 3.12 21.64
N SER A 33 -14.39 1.87 21.72
CA SER A 33 -13.54 0.68 21.73
C SER A 33 -13.25 0.12 20.33
N ALA A 34 -13.92 0.64 19.29
CA ALA A 34 -13.75 0.18 17.93
C ALA A 34 -12.42 0.64 17.31
N TRP A 35 -11.80 -0.28 16.56
CA TRP A 35 -10.61 -0.01 15.76
C TRP A 35 -11.00 0.11 14.29
N PHE A 36 -10.63 1.22 13.66
CA PHE A 36 -10.89 1.47 12.26
C PHE A 36 -9.58 1.37 11.49
N VAL A 37 -9.52 0.48 10.52
CA VAL A 37 -8.31 0.20 9.73
C VAL A 37 -8.57 0.54 8.28
N SER A 38 -7.64 1.24 7.65
CA SER A 38 -7.60 1.46 6.21
C SER A 38 -6.22 1.09 5.69
N ILE A 39 -6.19 0.36 4.58
CA ILE A 39 -4.97 -0.10 3.92
C ILE A 39 -5.06 0.35 2.46
N GLU A 40 -4.04 1.04 1.98
CA GLU A 40 -3.92 1.43 0.57
C GLU A 40 -2.63 0.86 0.01
N ASN A 41 -2.73 0.08 -1.06
CA ASN A 41 -1.56 -0.39 -1.80
C ASN A 41 -1.24 0.61 -2.90
N GLY A 42 0.03 0.78 -3.23
CA GLY A 42 0.43 1.59 -4.36
C GLY A 42 1.80 1.22 -4.87
N VAL A 43 2.18 1.92 -5.94
CA VAL A 43 3.49 1.76 -6.55
C VAL A 43 4.23 3.07 -6.48
N VAL A 44 5.51 3.01 -6.14
CA VAL A 44 6.38 4.19 -6.00
C VAL A 44 7.61 3.97 -6.87
N LEU A 45 8.02 5.00 -7.61
CA LEU A 45 9.37 5.07 -8.16
C LEU A 45 10.29 5.62 -7.07
N ASP A 46 11.20 4.78 -6.60
CA ASP A 46 12.25 5.21 -5.69
C ASP A 46 13.19 6.18 -6.42
N ALA A 47 13.28 7.40 -5.91
CA ALA A 47 14.00 8.49 -6.58
C ALA A 47 15.52 8.25 -6.64
N ASP A 48 16.07 7.55 -5.66
CA ASP A 48 17.51 7.35 -5.50
C ASP A 48 17.99 6.16 -6.32
N THR A 49 17.21 5.08 -6.32
CA THR A 49 17.56 3.81 -6.97
C THR A 49 16.92 3.64 -8.35
N ARG A 50 15.96 4.50 -8.72
CA ARG A 50 15.16 4.40 -9.95
C ARG A 50 14.42 3.06 -10.08
N LYS A 51 14.18 2.38 -8.97
CA LYS A 51 13.45 1.11 -8.92
C LYS A 51 11.98 1.35 -8.64
N MET A 52 11.13 0.52 -9.24
CA MET A 52 9.71 0.49 -8.92
C MET A 52 9.48 -0.39 -7.70
N ILE A 53 8.68 0.10 -6.77
CA ILE A 53 8.41 -0.54 -5.49
C ILE A 53 6.90 -0.68 -5.31
N ASP A 54 6.44 -1.89 -4.97
CA ASP A 54 5.09 -2.11 -4.41
C ASP A 54 5.16 -1.98 -2.89
N ILE A 55 4.28 -1.16 -2.33
CA ILE A 55 4.20 -0.86 -0.89
C ILE A 55 2.76 -0.57 -0.49
N ALA A 56 2.43 -0.84 0.77
CA ALA A 56 1.16 -0.47 1.36
C ALA A 56 1.34 0.55 2.47
N TYR A 57 0.38 1.47 2.59
CA TYR A 57 0.25 2.34 3.76
C TYR A 57 -0.95 1.89 4.59
N VAL A 58 -0.70 1.67 5.88
CA VAL A 58 -1.71 1.24 6.85
C VAL A 58 -1.98 2.39 7.79
N VAL A 59 -3.23 2.82 7.90
CA VAL A 59 -3.67 3.84 8.86
C VAL A 59 -4.79 3.29 9.73
N VAL A 60 -4.67 3.53 11.03
CA VAL A 60 -5.54 2.97 12.07
C VAL A 60 -6.00 4.08 13.00
N LYS A 61 -7.30 4.17 13.26
CA LYS A 61 -7.89 5.04 14.29
C LYS A 61 -8.46 4.20 15.43
N HIS A 62 -8.13 4.59 16.65
CA HIS A 62 -8.73 4.06 17.87
C HIS A 62 -8.94 5.21 18.87
N GLY A 63 -10.21 5.49 19.20
CA GLY A 63 -10.60 6.71 19.91
C GLY A 63 -10.11 7.97 19.16
N GLU A 64 -9.45 8.88 19.87
CA GLU A 64 -8.88 10.11 19.31
C GLU A 64 -7.53 9.89 18.60
N ASN A 65 -6.88 8.74 18.82
CA ASN A 65 -5.55 8.48 18.29
C ASN A 65 -5.60 7.97 16.85
N VAL A 66 -4.64 8.43 16.05
CA VAL A 66 -4.39 7.94 14.69
C VAL A 66 -2.95 7.46 14.62
N TYR A 67 -2.78 6.23 14.17
CA TYR A 67 -1.50 5.58 13.98
C TYR A 67 -1.35 5.21 12.51
N ALA A 68 -0.13 5.24 12.00
CA ALA A 68 0.16 4.80 10.65
C ALA A 68 1.52 4.13 10.55
N GLU A 69 1.64 3.27 9.54
CA GLU A 69 2.86 2.55 9.22
C GLU A 69 2.87 2.13 7.75
N TRP A 70 4.06 2.13 7.15
CA TRP A 70 4.28 1.55 5.83
C TRP A 70 4.58 0.05 5.95
N SER A 71 4.06 -0.76 5.04
CA SER A 71 4.54 -2.14 4.89
C SER A 71 6.01 -2.12 4.46
N ASN A 72 6.74 -3.21 4.71
CA ASN A 72 8.07 -3.30 4.10
C ASN A 72 7.89 -3.36 2.58
N PRO A 73 8.62 -2.55 1.81
CA PRO A 73 8.50 -2.53 0.37
C PRO A 73 8.94 -3.86 -0.27
N ILE A 74 8.49 -4.10 -1.49
CA ILE A 74 9.15 -5.05 -2.40
C ILE A 74 9.55 -4.36 -3.69
N GLU A 75 10.80 -4.56 -4.07
CA GLU A 75 11.30 -4.11 -5.37
C GLU A 75 10.67 -4.97 -6.47
N LEU A 76 10.09 -4.30 -7.46
CA LEU A 76 9.58 -4.93 -8.66
C LEU A 76 10.73 -5.17 -9.65
N CYS A 77 10.56 -6.13 -10.57
CA CYS A 77 11.61 -6.54 -11.52
C CYS A 77 12.30 -5.33 -12.17
N PRO A 78 13.64 -5.34 -12.36
CA PRO A 78 14.36 -4.31 -13.12
C PRO A 78 13.87 -4.14 -14.55
N SER A 79 13.22 -5.14 -15.15
CA SER A 79 12.59 -4.98 -16.47
C SER A 79 11.37 -4.07 -16.44
N LEU A 80 10.84 -3.73 -15.26
CA LEU A 80 9.74 -2.81 -15.01
C LEU A 80 10.26 -1.40 -14.67
N GLN A 81 11.42 -1.01 -15.22
CA GLN A 81 11.98 0.32 -15.02
C GLN A 81 11.06 1.39 -15.61
N PHE A 82 10.88 2.46 -14.84
CA PHE A 82 10.21 3.65 -15.34
C PHE A 82 11.15 4.36 -16.32
N LEU A 83 10.78 4.36 -17.61
CA LEU A 83 11.56 5.10 -18.61
C LEU A 83 11.24 6.59 -18.47
N GLU A 84 12.21 7.48 -18.71
CA GLU A 84 12.01 8.94 -18.62
C GLU A 84 10.87 9.46 -19.51
N GLU A 85 10.45 8.67 -20.50
CA GLU A 85 9.34 8.96 -21.41
C GLU A 85 7.94 8.66 -20.82
N GLU A 86 7.85 7.94 -19.70
CA GLU A 86 6.57 7.66 -19.04
C GLU A 86 6.17 8.87 -18.19
N SER A 87 5.02 9.47 -18.48
CA SER A 87 4.50 10.62 -17.72
C SER A 87 3.44 10.23 -16.69
N SER A 88 3.02 8.96 -16.65
CA SER A 88 2.03 8.47 -15.69
C SER A 88 2.13 6.96 -15.38
N TYR A 89 1.54 6.56 -14.25
CA TYR A 89 1.37 5.16 -13.85
C TYR A 89 0.58 4.34 -14.88
N ASP A 90 -0.42 4.92 -15.53
CA ASP A 90 -1.23 4.22 -16.54
C ASP A 90 -0.40 3.81 -17.75
N GLN A 91 0.56 4.64 -18.17
CA GLN A 91 1.47 4.30 -19.27
C GLN A 91 2.44 3.17 -18.89
N TRP A 92 2.96 3.22 -17.66
CA TRP A 92 3.80 2.16 -17.11
C TRP A 92 3.01 0.84 -16.99
N LEU A 93 1.81 0.89 -16.43
CA LEU A 93 0.95 -0.28 -16.24
C LEU A 93 0.57 -0.89 -17.59
N GLU A 94 0.22 -0.08 -18.59
CA GLU A 94 -0.12 -0.59 -19.92
C GLU A 94 1.09 -1.23 -20.61
N ARG A 95 2.29 -0.63 -20.48
CA ARG A 95 3.54 -1.21 -21.01
C ARG A 95 3.84 -2.57 -20.39
N TYR A 96 3.68 -2.69 -19.08
CA TYR A 96 4.06 -3.88 -18.34
C TYR A 96 2.91 -4.82 -18.01
N ARG A 97 1.73 -4.55 -18.58
CA ARG A 97 0.51 -5.32 -18.38
C ARG A 97 0.69 -6.81 -18.67
N SER A 98 1.44 -7.14 -19.72
CA SER A 98 1.73 -8.52 -20.12
C SER A 98 2.62 -9.28 -19.15
N ILE A 99 3.35 -8.59 -18.26
CA ILE A 99 4.21 -9.17 -17.22
C ILE A 99 3.43 -9.23 -15.90
N ILE A 100 2.74 -8.14 -15.54
CA ILE A 100 2.07 -7.97 -14.25
C ILE A 100 0.75 -8.75 -14.19
N MET A 101 -0.06 -8.71 -15.25
CA MET A 101 -1.40 -9.33 -15.22
C MET A 101 -1.36 -10.86 -15.08
N PRO A 102 -0.45 -11.61 -15.74
CA PRO A 102 -0.37 -13.05 -15.52
C PRO A 102 -0.05 -13.44 -14.08
N ILE A 103 0.75 -12.64 -13.36
CA ILE A 103 1.08 -12.87 -11.95
C ILE A 103 -0.21 -12.70 -11.12
N ILE A 104 -0.90 -11.57 -11.31
CA ILE A 104 -2.17 -11.27 -10.63
C ILE A 104 -3.24 -12.35 -10.94
N TYR A 105 -3.37 -12.77 -12.21
CA TYR A 105 -4.35 -13.78 -12.62
C TYR A 105 -4.05 -15.20 -12.10
N ARG A 106 -2.80 -15.49 -11.73
CA ARG A 106 -2.43 -16.74 -11.05
C ARG A 106 -2.79 -16.73 -9.56
N GLY A 107 -3.32 -15.62 -9.04
CA GLY A 107 -3.61 -15.45 -7.62
C GLY A 107 -2.35 -15.24 -6.77
N GLU A 108 -1.19 -15.05 -7.41
CA GLU A 108 0.04 -14.68 -6.73
C GLU A 108 0.06 -13.15 -6.57
N ASP A 109 0.23 -12.68 -5.33
CA ASP A 109 0.52 -11.27 -5.10
C ASP A 109 1.97 -10.96 -5.48
N LEU A 110 2.26 -9.69 -5.79
CA LEU A 110 3.59 -9.29 -6.26
C LEU A 110 4.70 -9.58 -5.22
N TYR A 111 4.37 -9.65 -3.93
CA TYR A 111 5.36 -10.05 -2.93
C TYR A 111 5.74 -11.51 -3.09
N SER A 112 4.74 -12.38 -3.18
CA SER A 112 4.95 -13.82 -3.36
C SER A 112 5.78 -14.10 -4.61
N TYR A 113 5.49 -13.42 -5.72
CA TYR A 113 6.22 -13.61 -6.97
C TYR A 113 7.67 -13.14 -6.90
N TYR A 114 7.93 -11.90 -6.45
CA TYR A 114 9.28 -11.33 -6.48
C TYR A 114 10.18 -11.78 -5.32
N SER A 115 9.64 -12.48 -4.32
CA SER A 115 10.39 -13.04 -3.20
C SER A 115 10.52 -14.56 -3.25
N ASP A 116 10.20 -15.21 -4.39
CA ASP A 116 10.17 -16.67 -4.53
C ASP A 116 9.35 -17.35 -3.41
N GLY A 117 8.21 -16.74 -3.05
CA GLY A 117 7.28 -17.20 -2.02
C GLY A 117 7.71 -16.96 -0.57
N GLN A 118 8.84 -16.27 -0.33
CA GLN A 118 9.31 -16.00 1.04
C GLN A 118 8.52 -14.92 1.77
N ARG A 119 7.92 -13.99 1.02
CA ARG A 119 7.15 -12.85 1.52
C ARG A 119 5.79 -12.83 0.84
N THR A 120 4.75 -12.47 1.56
CA THR A 120 3.40 -12.29 1.01
C THR A 120 2.90 -10.89 1.35
N ARG A 121 2.05 -10.31 0.50
CA ARG A 121 1.45 -9.00 0.79
C ARG A 121 0.72 -8.99 2.14
N GLN A 122 -0.01 -10.06 2.44
CA GLN A 122 -0.68 -10.22 3.74
C GLN A 122 0.33 -10.16 4.90
N GLY A 123 1.43 -10.91 4.82
CA GLY A 123 2.44 -10.93 5.87
C GLY A 123 3.08 -9.57 6.13
N GLU A 124 3.32 -8.79 5.07
CA GLU A 124 3.92 -7.45 5.21
C GLU A 124 2.94 -6.43 5.78
N ILE A 125 1.65 -6.55 5.46
CA ILE A 125 0.59 -5.76 6.10
C ILE A 125 0.45 -6.14 7.58
N GLU A 126 0.50 -7.43 7.91
CA GLU A 126 0.45 -7.91 9.30
C GLU A 126 1.61 -7.36 10.14
N ILE A 127 2.83 -7.31 9.58
CA ILE A 127 3.99 -6.69 10.23
C ILE A 127 3.73 -5.20 10.52
N ALA A 128 3.18 -4.46 9.55
CA ALA A 128 2.84 -3.04 9.74
C ALA A 128 1.76 -2.85 10.82
N LEU A 129 0.72 -3.70 10.84
CA LEU A 129 -0.33 -3.67 11.87
C LEU A 129 0.23 -3.99 13.27
N ILE A 130 1.11 -4.99 13.39
CA ILE A 130 1.78 -5.31 14.66
C ILE A 130 2.63 -4.13 15.14
N SER A 131 3.33 -3.43 14.24
CA SER A 131 4.07 -2.20 14.57
C SER A 131 3.14 -1.13 15.16
N ILE A 132 2.00 -0.88 14.52
CA ILE A 132 0.98 0.07 15.00
C ILE A 132 0.45 -0.33 16.39
N LEU A 133 0.09 -1.59 16.59
CA LEU A 133 -0.42 -2.07 17.87
C LEU A 133 0.62 -1.90 18.99
N ARG A 134 1.90 -2.15 18.71
CA ARG A 134 2.98 -1.90 19.68
C ARG A 134 3.09 -0.42 20.05
N LYS A 135 3.00 0.49 19.07
CA LYS A 135 3.01 1.94 19.32
C LYS A 135 1.82 2.38 20.18
N SER A 136 0.65 1.76 20.02
CA SER A 136 -0.55 2.11 20.78
C SER A 136 -0.52 1.74 22.27
N ILE A 137 0.30 0.77 22.67
CA ILE A 137 0.40 0.31 24.08
C ILE A 137 1.43 1.14 24.87
N GLN A 138 2.35 1.82 24.18
CA GLN A 138 3.45 2.57 24.79
C GLN A 138 3.08 4.02 25.16
N CYS A 139 1.85 4.45 24.88
CA CYS A 139 1.30 5.77 25.23
C CYS A 139 0.40 5.69 26.46
#